data_AF-A0A3G2SDK6-F1
#
_entry.id   AF-A0A3G2SDK6-F1
#
_cell.length_a   1.000
_cell.length_b   1.000
_cell.length_c   1.000
_cell.angle_alpha   90.00
_cell.angle_beta   90.00
_cell.angle_gamma   90.00
#
_symmetry.space_group_name_H-M   'P 1'
#
loop_
_entity.id
_entity.type
_entity.pdbx_description
1 polymer ?
#
loop_
_entity_poly.entity_id
_entity_poly.type
_entity_poly.pdbx_seq_one_letter_code
_entity_poly.pdbx_strand_id
1 'polypeptide(L)'
;MYQFYLLGLIFEAIDTYLRGLNVNFKQLSELVTSSEAALNELNLKFIEISQIQPKSVKSGKSFEDLLKNKIPQNIWNIFPRTQTGLIKFSFKELETFQVKYKIKNKQLSIFTEILKTRKSILQIEKFQKSLKTLGPNRFIFFNYDLYGAVTGRITTGNYPIQGTPLRKTINPSKGNIFIVADVSQEEVRILTQISRDKALMKIFKNNLDFHSYTGSLLIGTDYEHFCKLKDSDFN
;
A
#
# COMPACT_ATOMS: atom_id res chain seq x y z
N MET A 1 4.07 -11.71 31.93
CA MET A 1 4.05 -11.06 30.60
C MET A 1 5.45 -10.97 29.99
N TYR A 2 6.41 -10.30 30.64
CA TYR A 2 7.79 -10.15 30.12
C TYR A 2 8.51 -11.48 29.85
N GLN A 3 8.67 -12.33 30.87
CA GLN A 3 9.39 -13.62 30.73
C GLN A 3 8.72 -14.57 29.73
N PHE A 4 7.38 -14.56 29.67
CA PHE A 4 6.63 -15.53 28.87
C PHE A 4 6.46 -15.12 27.41
N TYR A 5 6.30 -13.83 27.12
CA TYR A 5 6.03 -13.34 25.76
C TYR A 5 7.20 -12.56 25.16
N LEU A 6 7.83 -11.66 25.91
CA LEU A 6 8.82 -10.73 25.35
C LEU A 6 10.24 -11.33 25.27
N LEU A 7 10.63 -12.12 26.27
CA LEU A 7 11.99 -12.67 26.32
C LEU A 7 12.30 -13.57 25.12
N GLY A 8 11.37 -14.44 24.74
CA GLY A 8 11.51 -15.29 23.55
C GLY A 8 11.60 -14.48 22.25
N LEU A 9 10.79 -13.42 22.12
CA LEU A 9 10.78 -12.56 20.93
C LEU A 9 12.10 -11.84 20.68
N ILE A 10 12.89 -11.56 21.73
CA ILE A 10 14.22 -10.96 21.57
C ILE A 10 15.14 -11.91 20.80
N PHE A 11 15.15 -13.20 21.13
CA PHE A 11 15.98 -14.19 20.44
C PHE A 11 15.54 -14.36 18.99
N GLU A 12 14.24 -14.44 18.73
CA GLU A 12 13.70 -14.52 17.36
C GLU A 12 14.02 -13.28 16.53
N ALA A 13 14.01 -12.10 17.14
CA ALA A 13 14.38 -10.85 16.47
C ALA A 13 15.87 -10.82 16.10
N ILE A 14 16.75 -11.27 16.99
CA ILE A 14 18.19 -11.37 16.74
C ILE A 14 18.47 -12.40 15.65
N ASP A 15 17.86 -13.58 15.73
CA ASP A 15 18.02 -14.64 14.72
C ASP A 15 17.54 -14.16 13.34
N THR A 16 16.39 -13.48 13.27
CA THR A 16 15.88 -12.90 12.03
C THR A 16 16.86 -11.87 11.45
N TYR A 17 17.41 -10.98 12.29
CA TYR A 17 18.41 -10.02 11.85
C TYR A 17 19.61 -10.75 11.24
N LEU A 18 20.20 -11.71 11.95
CA LEU A 18 21.41 -12.42 11.51
C LEU A 18 21.21 -13.24 10.22
N ARG A 19 20.01 -13.78 9.99
CA ARG A 19 19.69 -14.51 8.74
C ARG A 19 19.58 -13.56 7.54
N GLY A 20 18.96 -12.40 7.73
CA GLY A 20 18.65 -11.46 6.67
C GLY A 20 17.74 -12.04 5.57
N LEU A 21 17.47 -11.23 4.56
CA LEU A 21 16.64 -11.61 3.41
C LEU A 21 17.38 -11.46 2.10
N ASN A 22 17.39 -12.51 1.29
CA ASN A 22 18.07 -12.53 -0.01
C ASN A 22 17.30 -11.68 -1.03
N VAL A 23 18.02 -10.76 -1.68
CA VAL A 23 17.51 -9.84 -2.69
C VAL A 23 17.96 -10.28 -4.07
N ASN A 24 17.01 -10.36 -4.98
CA ASN A 24 17.28 -10.53 -6.40
C ASN A 24 17.53 -9.17 -7.07
N PHE A 25 18.81 -8.81 -7.19
CA PHE A 25 19.22 -7.56 -7.84
C PHE A 25 18.78 -7.46 -9.30
N LYS A 26 18.69 -8.59 -10.03
CA LYS A 26 18.22 -8.60 -11.41
C LYS A 26 16.75 -8.20 -11.48
N GLN A 27 15.90 -8.83 -10.69
CA GLN A 27 14.47 -8.47 -10.58
C GLN A 27 14.29 -7.03 -10.09
N LEU A 28 15.14 -6.57 -9.17
CA LEU A 28 15.12 -5.20 -8.69
C LEU A 28 15.46 -4.20 -9.81
N SER A 29 16.49 -4.47 -10.62
CA SER A 29 16.81 -3.62 -11.78
C SER A 29 15.72 -3.64 -12.83
N GLU A 30 15.14 -4.81 -13.13
CA GLU A 30 14.03 -4.96 -14.07
C GLU A 30 12.80 -4.15 -13.61
N LEU A 31 12.50 -4.17 -12.31
CA LEU A 31 11.39 -3.42 -11.72
C LEU A 31 11.58 -1.91 -11.85
N VAL A 32 12.82 -1.41 -11.70
CA VAL A 32 13.13 0.02 -11.94
C VAL A 32 12.86 0.36 -13.40
N THR A 33 13.48 -0.38 -14.33
CA THR A 33 13.35 -0.12 -15.76
C THR A 33 11.90 -0.19 -16.22
N SER A 34 11.13 -1.18 -15.77
CA SER A 34 9.71 -1.30 -16.11
C SER A 34 8.87 -0.15 -15.53
N SER A 35 9.17 0.29 -14.30
CA SER A 35 8.45 1.40 -13.66
C SER A 35 8.75 2.73 -14.33
N GLU A 36 9.99 2.96 -14.74
CA GLU A 36 10.40 4.16 -15.49
C GLU A 36 9.78 4.19 -16.89
N ALA A 37 9.75 3.04 -17.59
CA ALA A 37 9.08 2.93 -18.88
C ALA A 37 7.58 3.24 -18.77
N ALA A 38 6.89 2.65 -17.77
CA ALA A 38 5.49 2.93 -17.50
C ALA A 38 5.25 4.41 -17.13
N LEU A 39 6.14 5.01 -16.33
CA LEU A 39 6.05 6.42 -16.00
C LEU A 39 6.22 7.30 -17.24
N ASN A 40 7.12 6.95 -18.16
CA ASN A 40 7.33 7.69 -19.40
C ASN A 40 6.09 7.63 -20.30
N GLU A 41 5.48 6.45 -20.45
CA GLU A 41 4.24 6.29 -21.19
C GLU A 41 3.10 7.13 -20.60
N LEU A 42 2.92 7.09 -19.27
CA LEU A 42 1.92 7.90 -18.58
C LEU A 42 2.19 9.41 -18.76
N ASN A 43 3.46 9.82 -18.71
CA ASN A 43 3.83 11.22 -18.91
C ASN A 43 3.46 11.68 -20.34
N LEU A 44 3.73 10.88 -21.37
CA LEU A 44 3.38 11.20 -22.75
C LEU A 44 1.87 11.34 -22.92
N LYS A 45 1.09 10.37 -22.42
CA LYS A 45 -0.39 10.42 -22.45
C LYS A 45 -0.94 11.65 -21.73
N PHE A 46 -0.34 12.02 -20.59
CA PHE A 46 -0.76 13.22 -19.86
C PHE A 46 -0.46 14.50 -20.66
N ILE A 47 0.74 14.62 -21.25
CA ILE A 47 1.12 15.78 -22.07
C ILE A 47 0.15 15.94 -23.24
N GLU A 48 -0.18 14.85 -23.95
CA GLU A 48 -1.09 14.85 -25.08
C GLU A 48 -2.47 15.44 -24.72
N ILE A 49 -3.03 15.02 -23.58
CA ILE A 49 -4.37 15.42 -23.15
C ILE A 49 -4.37 16.81 -22.50
N SER A 50 -3.38 17.12 -21.66
CA SER A 50 -3.41 18.33 -20.83
C SER A 50 -2.60 19.49 -21.39
N GLN A 51 -1.68 19.23 -22.33
CA GLN A 51 -0.67 20.18 -22.80
C GLN A 51 0.21 20.73 -21.66
N ILE A 52 0.44 19.92 -20.62
CA ILE A 52 1.21 20.30 -19.43
C ILE A 52 2.27 19.24 -19.19
N GLN A 53 3.48 19.70 -18.86
CA GLN A 53 4.57 18.83 -18.45
C GLN A 53 4.31 18.26 -17.05
N PRO A 54 4.14 16.93 -16.86
CA PRO A 54 3.86 16.34 -15.55
C PRO A 54 4.89 16.71 -14.47
N LYS A 55 6.13 16.97 -14.87
CA LYS A 55 7.24 17.32 -13.95
C LYS A 55 7.12 18.74 -13.38
N SER A 56 6.36 19.63 -14.00
CA SER A 56 6.11 20.99 -13.47
C SER A 56 5.10 20.97 -12.33
N VAL A 57 4.24 19.94 -12.26
CA VAL A 57 3.27 19.74 -11.18
C VAL A 57 3.94 19.00 -10.02
N LYS A 58 4.51 19.76 -9.09
CA LYS A 58 5.33 19.26 -7.95
C LYS A 58 4.60 19.28 -6.61
N SER A 59 3.56 20.10 -6.48
CA SER A 59 2.82 20.34 -5.24
C SER A 59 1.36 20.72 -5.54
N GLY A 60 0.53 20.75 -4.48
CA GLY A 60 -0.86 21.22 -4.57
C GLY A 60 -0.98 22.63 -5.18
N LYS A 61 -0.07 23.55 -4.82
CA LYS A 61 -0.04 24.89 -5.41
C LYS A 61 0.22 24.86 -6.91
N SER A 62 1.28 24.17 -7.36
CA SER A 62 1.56 24.05 -8.81
C SER A 62 0.48 23.30 -9.57
N PHE A 63 -0.25 22.39 -8.91
CA PHE A 63 -1.41 21.73 -9.47
C PHE A 63 -2.54 22.73 -9.68
N GLU A 64 -2.81 23.58 -8.68
CA GLU A 64 -3.78 24.67 -8.81
C GLU A 64 -3.42 25.64 -9.94
N ASP A 65 -2.18 26.11 -9.98
CA ASP A 65 -1.74 27.09 -10.98
C ASP A 65 -1.86 26.56 -12.42
N LEU A 66 -1.57 25.28 -12.65
CA LEU A 66 -1.52 24.69 -13.99
C LEU A 66 -2.82 24.01 -14.44
N LEU A 67 -3.57 23.39 -13.51
CA LEU A 67 -4.67 22.49 -13.84
C LEU A 67 -6.06 23.06 -13.53
N LYS A 68 -6.16 24.13 -12.73
CA LYS A 68 -7.45 24.75 -12.38
C LYS A 68 -8.33 25.06 -13.58
N ASN A 69 -7.73 25.63 -14.63
CA ASN A 69 -8.45 26.02 -15.85
C ASN A 69 -8.66 24.87 -16.84
N LYS A 70 -8.03 23.72 -16.61
CA LYS A 70 -8.14 22.51 -17.47
C LYS A 70 -9.13 21.50 -16.91
N ILE A 71 -9.46 21.60 -15.63
CA ILE A 71 -10.42 20.72 -14.96
C ILE A 71 -11.80 21.40 -14.96
N PRO A 72 -12.89 20.69 -15.32
CA PRO A 72 -14.24 21.21 -15.24
C PRO A 72 -14.59 21.78 -13.85
N GLN A 73 -15.24 22.95 -13.83
CA GLN A 73 -15.50 23.71 -12.59
C GLN A 73 -16.32 22.92 -11.56
N ASN A 74 -17.27 22.09 -12.02
CA ASN A 74 -18.07 21.21 -11.17
C ASN A 74 -17.20 20.20 -10.41
N ILE A 75 -16.13 19.71 -11.03
CA ILE A 75 -15.15 18.83 -10.37
C ILE A 75 -14.24 19.68 -9.47
N TRP A 76 -13.77 20.82 -9.96
CA TRP A 76 -12.86 21.72 -9.23
C TRP A 76 -13.40 22.15 -7.85
N ASN A 77 -14.69 22.50 -7.78
CA ASN A 77 -15.32 23.00 -6.57
C ASN A 77 -15.36 21.99 -5.42
N ILE A 78 -15.33 20.69 -5.73
CA ILE A 78 -15.42 19.61 -4.74
C ILE A 78 -14.06 18.95 -4.44
N PHE A 79 -12.96 19.51 -4.97
CA PHE A 79 -11.62 18.95 -4.72
C PHE A 79 -11.29 18.91 -3.22
N PRO A 80 -10.64 17.83 -2.74
CA PRO A 80 -10.23 17.75 -1.35
C PRO A 80 -9.15 18.81 -1.05
N ARG A 81 -9.34 19.56 0.03
CA ARG A 81 -8.43 20.62 0.48
C ARG A 81 -7.87 20.36 1.87
N THR A 82 -6.68 20.89 2.14
CA THR A 82 -6.05 20.94 3.46
C THR A 82 -6.72 21.99 4.33
N GLN A 83 -6.39 22.01 5.63
CA GLN A 83 -6.81 23.09 6.55
C GLN A 83 -6.36 24.48 6.08
N THR A 84 -5.23 24.56 5.37
CA THR A 84 -4.70 25.78 4.76
C THR A 84 -5.37 26.15 3.42
N GLY A 85 -6.36 25.38 2.97
CA GLY A 85 -7.12 25.64 1.75
C GLY A 85 -6.48 25.17 0.44
N LEU A 86 -5.26 24.61 0.47
CA LEU A 86 -4.61 24.04 -0.73
C LEU A 86 -5.14 22.66 -1.06
N ILE A 87 -5.06 22.24 -2.33
CA ILE A 87 -5.45 20.89 -2.74
C ILE A 87 -4.61 19.82 -2.03
N LYS A 88 -5.29 18.76 -1.56
CA LYS A 88 -4.66 17.54 -1.05
C LYS A 88 -3.98 16.78 -2.18
N PHE A 89 -2.67 17.03 -2.34
CA PHE A 89 -1.85 16.54 -3.44
C PHE A 89 -1.23 15.17 -3.14
N SER A 90 -2.04 14.12 -2.96
CA SER A 90 -1.53 12.75 -2.86
C SER A 90 -2.33 11.79 -3.73
N PHE A 91 -1.68 10.78 -4.30
CA PHE A 91 -2.38 9.81 -5.15
C PHE A 91 -3.55 9.14 -4.42
N LYS A 92 -3.39 8.82 -3.12
CA LYS A 92 -4.45 8.20 -2.30
C LYS A 92 -5.68 9.09 -2.15
N GLU A 93 -5.47 10.38 -1.92
CA GLU A 93 -6.55 11.36 -1.79
C GLU A 93 -7.26 11.56 -3.13
N LEU A 94 -6.52 11.64 -4.24
CA LEU A 94 -7.11 11.76 -5.58
C LEU A 94 -7.86 10.48 -6.01
N GLU A 95 -7.34 9.30 -5.68
CA GLU A 95 -7.98 8.00 -5.94
C GLU A 95 -9.29 7.89 -5.14
N THR A 96 -9.23 8.18 -3.83
CA THR A 96 -10.42 8.21 -2.96
C THR A 96 -11.47 9.22 -3.45
N PHE A 97 -11.02 10.41 -3.86
CA PHE A 97 -11.88 11.45 -4.42
C PHE A 97 -12.59 10.98 -5.70
N GLN A 98 -11.85 10.39 -6.63
CA GLN A 98 -12.42 9.87 -7.88
C GLN A 98 -13.46 8.77 -7.63
N VAL A 99 -13.17 7.84 -6.73
CA VAL A 99 -14.11 6.75 -6.37
C VAL A 99 -15.34 7.32 -5.68
N LYS A 100 -15.16 8.14 -4.63
CA LYS A 100 -16.25 8.68 -3.81
C LYS A 100 -17.27 9.48 -4.62
N TYR A 101 -16.80 10.28 -5.57
CA TYR A 101 -17.66 11.14 -6.39
C TYR A 101 -17.87 10.62 -7.82
N LYS A 102 -17.46 9.38 -8.10
CA LYS A 102 -17.57 8.72 -9.42
C LYS A 102 -17.03 9.60 -10.57
N ILE A 103 -15.91 10.28 -10.34
CA ILE A 103 -15.32 11.23 -11.29
C ILE A 103 -14.67 10.45 -12.43
N LYS A 104 -15.25 10.58 -13.62
CA LYS A 104 -14.67 10.05 -14.87
C LYS A 104 -13.90 11.15 -15.60
N ASN A 105 -12.67 11.43 -15.16
CA ASN A 105 -11.80 12.42 -15.79
C ASN A 105 -10.43 11.82 -16.11
N LYS A 106 -10.16 11.58 -17.41
CA LYS A 106 -8.93 10.92 -17.87
C LYS A 106 -7.65 11.63 -17.40
N GLN A 107 -7.63 12.97 -17.44
CA GLN A 107 -6.49 13.76 -17.02
C GLN A 107 -6.17 13.55 -15.53
N LEU A 108 -7.19 13.55 -14.68
CA LEU A 108 -7.05 13.30 -13.25
C LEU A 108 -6.64 11.85 -12.96
N SER A 109 -7.21 10.87 -13.67
CA SER A 109 -6.88 9.46 -13.51
C SER A 109 -5.42 9.18 -13.88
N ILE A 110 -4.99 9.62 -15.06
CA ILE A 110 -3.59 9.48 -15.52
C ILE A 110 -2.64 10.20 -14.55
N PHE A 111 -2.99 11.41 -14.10
CA PHE A 111 -2.13 12.13 -13.15
C PHE A 111 -2.02 11.43 -11.80
N THR A 112 -3.11 10.82 -11.33
CA THR A 112 -3.12 10.02 -10.10
C THR A 112 -2.20 8.81 -10.22
N GLU A 113 -2.22 8.13 -11.36
CA GLU A 113 -1.31 7.04 -11.69
C GLU A 113 0.15 7.51 -11.75
N ILE A 114 0.42 8.66 -12.38
CA ILE A 114 1.75 9.27 -12.38
C ILE A 114 2.28 9.48 -10.95
N LEU A 115 1.46 10.04 -10.05
CA LEU A 115 1.86 10.24 -8.65
C LEU A 115 2.12 8.91 -7.92
N LYS A 116 1.30 7.89 -8.18
CA LYS A 116 1.45 6.54 -7.63
C LYS A 116 2.77 5.90 -8.09
N THR A 117 3.04 5.94 -9.40
CA THR A 117 4.26 5.39 -10.01
C THR A 117 5.50 6.13 -9.55
N ARG A 118 5.48 7.46 -9.48
CA ARG A 118 6.59 8.26 -8.89
C ARG A 118 6.90 7.86 -7.46
N LYS A 119 5.87 7.67 -6.64
CA LYS A 119 6.05 7.24 -5.25
C LYS A 119 6.64 5.82 -5.16
N SER A 120 6.23 4.91 -6.04
CA SER A 120 6.82 3.57 -6.14
C SER A 120 8.30 3.64 -6.52
N ILE A 121 8.66 4.40 -7.56
CA ILE A 121 10.06 4.58 -7.99
C ILE A 121 10.91 5.14 -6.83
N LEU A 122 10.45 6.18 -6.15
CA LEU A 122 11.15 6.74 -4.98
C LEU A 122 11.36 5.70 -3.85
N GLN A 123 10.42 4.76 -3.65
CA GLN A 123 10.59 3.67 -2.69
C GLN A 123 11.66 2.69 -3.15
N ILE A 124 11.68 2.35 -4.45
CA ILE A 124 12.69 1.47 -5.05
C ILE A 124 14.09 2.09 -4.96
N GLU A 125 14.24 3.37 -5.29
CA GLU A 125 15.52 4.09 -5.21
C GLU A 125 16.06 4.16 -3.78
N LYS A 126 15.18 4.47 -2.81
CA LYS A 126 15.54 4.47 -1.38
C LYS A 126 16.05 3.10 -0.94
N PHE A 127 15.40 2.04 -1.41
CA PHE A 127 15.82 0.68 -1.14
C PHE A 127 17.17 0.34 -1.79
N GLN A 128 17.39 0.68 -3.06
CA GLN A 128 18.68 0.46 -3.71
C GLN A 128 19.81 1.20 -2.96
N LYS A 129 19.54 2.41 -2.48
CA LYS A 129 20.51 3.17 -1.68
C LYS A 129 20.84 2.48 -0.35
N SER A 130 19.85 1.90 0.33
CA SER A 130 20.09 1.14 1.58
C SER A 130 20.84 -0.18 1.35
N LEU A 131 20.77 -0.77 0.14
CA LEU A 131 21.58 -1.95 -0.19
C LEU A 131 23.06 -1.59 -0.34
N LYS A 132 23.38 -0.46 -1.00
CA LYS A 132 24.77 -0.01 -1.19
C LYS A 132 25.52 0.19 0.13
N THR A 133 24.82 0.55 1.20
CA THR A 133 25.42 0.73 2.54
C THR A 133 25.74 -0.57 3.27
N LEU A 134 25.19 -1.71 2.82
CA LEU A 134 25.40 -3.03 3.44
C LEU A 134 26.56 -3.82 2.80
N GLY A 135 27.29 -3.23 1.86
CA GLY A 135 28.40 -3.88 1.15
C GLY A 135 27.92 -4.83 0.03
N PRO A 136 28.77 -5.73 -0.48
CA PRO A 136 28.44 -6.61 -1.62
C PRO A 136 27.44 -7.73 -1.27
N ASN A 137 26.93 -7.77 -0.03
CA ASN A 137 26.03 -8.80 0.43
C ASN A 137 24.67 -8.71 -0.29
N ARG A 138 24.19 -9.86 -0.78
CA ARG A 138 22.86 -10.00 -1.38
C ARG A 138 21.72 -10.02 -0.35
N PHE A 139 22.02 -9.70 0.90
CA PHE A 139 21.09 -9.80 2.00
C PHE A 139 20.73 -8.42 2.53
N ILE A 140 19.45 -8.21 2.79
CA ILE A 140 18.97 -7.11 3.64
C ILE A 140 18.98 -7.59 5.07
N PHE A 141 19.61 -6.81 5.93
CA PHE A 141 19.53 -6.96 7.36
C PHE A 141 18.56 -5.90 7.88
N PHE A 142 17.50 -6.31 8.55
CA PHE A 142 16.49 -5.42 9.14
C PHE A 142 16.25 -5.83 10.59
N ASN A 143 15.96 -4.85 11.43
CA ASN A 143 15.71 -5.08 12.85
C ASN A 143 14.21 -5.00 13.12
N TYR A 144 13.71 -5.88 13.97
CA TYR A 144 12.43 -5.66 14.62
C TYR A 144 12.61 -4.69 15.78
N ASP A 145 11.80 -3.63 15.78
CA ASP A 145 11.64 -2.78 16.95
C ASP A 145 10.40 -3.27 17.71
N LEU A 146 10.68 -4.05 18.77
CA LEU A 146 9.66 -4.69 19.61
C LEU A 146 8.82 -3.67 20.39
N TYR A 147 9.28 -2.41 20.48
CA TYR A 147 8.62 -1.35 21.23
C TYR A 147 8.28 -0.14 20.34
N GLY A 148 8.29 -0.31 19.02
CA GLY A 148 8.24 0.82 18.09
C GLY A 148 6.89 1.53 18.00
N ALA A 149 5.79 0.81 18.23
CA ALA A 149 4.44 1.41 18.21
C ALA A 149 3.82 1.48 19.61
N VAL A 150 3.13 2.59 19.91
CA VAL A 150 2.38 2.80 21.16
C VAL A 150 1.31 1.72 21.39
N THR A 151 0.80 1.12 20.31
CA THR A 151 -0.19 0.02 20.38
C THR A 151 0.42 -1.33 20.76
N GLY A 152 1.73 -1.41 20.99
CA GLY A 152 2.45 -2.67 21.20
C GLY A 152 2.72 -3.48 19.92
N ARG A 153 2.51 -2.89 18.74
CA ARG A 153 2.87 -3.55 17.46
C ARG A 153 4.39 -3.53 17.27
N ILE A 154 4.92 -4.66 16.81
CA ILE A 154 6.31 -4.76 16.36
C ILE A 154 6.46 -4.02 15.04
N THR A 155 7.37 -3.06 14.99
CA THR A 155 7.73 -2.35 13.75
C THR A 155 9.08 -2.85 13.23
N THR A 156 9.49 -2.38 12.06
CA THR A 156 10.81 -2.73 11.49
C THR A 156 11.63 -1.48 11.27
N GLY A 157 12.87 -1.49 11.76
CA GLY A 157 13.87 -0.45 11.58
C GLY A 157 14.89 -0.80 10.50
N ASN A 158 15.66 0.20 10.07
CA ASN A 158 16.69 0.16 9.01
C ASN A 158 16.16 -0.12 7.59
N TYR A 159 15.15 -0.97 7.46
CA TYR A 159 14.47 -1.26 6.22
C TYR A 159 12.98 -1.51 6.46
N PRO A 160 12.07 -0.76 5.82
CA PRO A 160 10.63 -0.97 5.97
C PRO A 160 10.21 -2.19 5.13
N ILE A 161 10.52 -3.40 5.59
CA ILE A 161 10.06 -4.65 4.98
C ILE A 161 8.53 -4.78 5.07
N GLN A 162 7.92 -4.17 6.10
CA GLN A 162 6.48 -4.10 6.27
C GLN A 162 5.86 -3.15 5.25
N GLY A 163 5.01 -3.69 4.36
CA GLY A 163 4.27 -2.90 3.38
C GLY A 163 5.10 -2.38 2.20
N THR A 164 6.28 -2.94 1.95
CA THR A 164 7.10 -2.57 0.78
C THR A 164 6.56 -3.20 -0.51
N PRO A 165 6.44 -2.46 -1.62
CA PRO A 165 6.12 -3.03 -2.93
C PRO A 165 7.25 -3.94 -3.46
N LEU A 166 8.40 -3.94 -2.79
CA LEU A 166 9.62 -4.66 -3.15
C LEU A 166 9.63 -6.12 -2.69
N ARG A 167 8.53 -6.60 -2.09
CA ARG A 167 8.41 -8.01 -1.67
C ARG A 167 8.73 -8.99 -2.81
N LYS A 168 8.39 -8.65 -4.06
CA LYS A 168 8.65 -9.48 -5.24
C LYS A 168 10.15 -9.61 -5.59
N THR A 169 10.99 -8.72 -5.09
CA THR A 169 12.44 -8.78 -5.33
C THR A 169 13.18 -9.54 -4.23
N ILE A 170 12.45 -10.06 -3.24
CA ILE A 170 13.00 -10.83 -2.13
C ILE A 170 12.68 -12.29 -2.39
N ASN A 171 13.72 -13.12 -2.45
CA ASN A 171 13.60 -14.54 -2.79
C ASN A 171 14.11 -15.40 -1.64
N PRO A 172 13.58 -16.63 -1.49
CA PRO A 172 14.15 -17.56 -0.53
C PRO A 172 15.60 -17.88 -0.91
N SER A 173 16.41 -18.24 0.08
CA SER A 173 17.75 -18.77 -0.16
C SER A 173 17.68 -20.06 -0.99
N LYS A 174 18.77 -20.41 -1.69
CA LYS A 174 18.83 -21.60 -2.54
C LYS A 174 18.40 -22.85 -1.77
N GLY A 175 17.46 -23.62 -2.33
CA GLY A 175 16.92 -24.83 -1.71
C GLY A 175 15.76 -24.61 -0.74
N ASN A 176 15.38 -23.35 -0.47
CA ASN A 176 14.29 -23.02 0.45
C ASN A 176 13.09 -22.45 -0.30
N ILE A 177 11.96 -22.40 0.42
CA ILE A 177 10.73 -21.71 0.02
C ILE A 177 10.32 -20.74 1.12
N PHE A 178 9.51 -19.73 0.77
CA PHE A 178 8.85 -18.91 1.79
C PHE A 178 7.52 -19.55 2.20
N ILE A 179 7.28 -19.59 3.50
CA ILE A 179 5.97 -19.86 4.08
C ILE A 179 5.43 -18.51 4.57
N VAL A 180 4.25 -18.13 4.10
CA VAL A 180 3.60 -16.87 4.44
C VAL A 180 2.33 -17.22 5.19
N ALA A 181 2.24 -16.80 6.44
CA ALA A 181 1.04 -16.94 7.26
C ALA A 181 0.55 -15.54 7.64
N ASP A 182 -0.75 -15.32 7.47
CA ASP A 182 -1.45 -14.11 7.87
C ASP A 182 -2.71 -14.53 8.64
N VAL A 183 -2.98 -13.87 9.76
CA VAL A 183 -4.10 -14.23 10.63
C VAL A 183 -5.36 -13.56 10.11
N SER A 184 -6.28 -14.36 9.58
CA SER A 184 -7.52 -13.85 8.99
C SER A 184 -8.38 -13.10 10.01
N GLN A 185 -8.58 -11.80 9.76
CA GLN A 185 -9.49 -10.92 10.50
C GLN A 185 -9.19 -10.85 12.01
N GLU A 186 -7.90 -10.90 12.39
CA GLU A 186 -7.48 -10.96 13.80
C GLU A 186 -8.11 -9.85 14.67
N GLU A 187 -8.10 -8.61 14.19
CA GLU A 187 -8.59 -7.46 14.95
C GLU A 187 -10.10 -7.56 15.21
N VAL A 188 -10.87 -7.99 14.20
CA VAL A 188 -12.32 -8.14 14.32
C VAL A 188 -12.66 -9.33 15.23
N ARG A 189 -11.87 -10.40 15.19
CA ARG A 189 -12.04 -11.54 16.12
C ARG A 189 -11.76 -11.14 17.56
N ILE A 190 -10.68 -10.40 17.81
CA ILE A 190 -10.35 -9.85 19.13
C ILE A 190 -11.47 -8.91 19.59
N LEU A 191 -11.91 -7.99 18.73
CA LEU A 191 -13.02 -7.07 19.01
C LEU A 191 -14.32 -7.81 19.34
N THR A 192 -14.62 -8.89 18.63
CA THR A 192 -15.81 -9.71 18.88
C THR A 192 -15.77 -10.31 20.28
N GLN A 193 -14.62 -10.83 20.69
CA GLN A 193 -14.48 -11.46 21.98
C GLN A 193 -14.54 -10.45 23.14
N ILE A 194 -13.98 -9.26 22.94
CA ILE A 194 -14.00 -8.18 23.94
C ILE A 194 -15.40 -7.56 24.04
N SER A 195 -16.01 -7.21 22.91
CA SER A 195 -17.31 -6.53 22.87
C SER A 195 -18.48 -7.46 23.16
N ARG A 196 -18.34 -8.77 22.87
CA ARG A 196 -19.42 -9.76 22.88
C ARG A 196 -20.63 -9.33 22.04
N ASP A 197 -20.38 -8.57 20.99
CA ASP A 197 -21.43 -8.14 20.08
C ASP A 197 -22.11 -9.36 19.41
N LYS A 198 -23.42 -9.45 19.54
CA LYS A 198 -24.20 -10.61 19.07
C LYS A 198 -24.12 -10.78 17.56
N ALA A 199 -24.06 -9.68 16.80
CA ALA A 199 -23.98 -9.74 15.35
C ALA A 199 -22.61 -10.29 14.92
N LEU A 200 -21.52 -9.77 15.48
CA LEU A 200 -20.17 -10.25 15.22
C LEU A 200 -19.98 -11.72 15.65
N MET A 201 -20.48 -12.08 16.84
CA MET A 201 -20.42 -13.48 17.30
C MET A 201 -21.15 -14.43 16.34
N LYS A 202 -22.30 -14.01 15.79
CA LYS A 202 -23.05 -14.82 14.82
C LYS A 202 -22.27 -15.01 13.52
N ILE A 203 -21.60 -13.97 13.03
CA ILE A 203 -20.74 -14.04 11.82
C ILE A 203 -19.68 -15.15 12.02
N PHE A 204 -18.89 -15.07 13.09
CA PHE A 204 -17.81 -16.03 13.31
C PHE A 204 -18.30 -17.41 13.72
N LYS A 205 -19.41 -17.54 14.47
CA LYS A 205 -20.02 -18.84 14.81
C LYS A 205 -20.48 -19.60 13.57
N ASN A 206 -20.90 -18.87 12.54
CA ASN A 206 -21.35 -19.45 11.28
C ASN A 206 -20.22 -19.55 10.24
N ASN A 207 -18.95 -19.39 10.63
CA ASN A 207 -17.79 -19.41 9.74
C ASN A 207 -17.87 -18.43 8.56
N LEU A 208 -18.57 -17.30 8.74
CA LEU A 208 -18.68 -16.25 7.72
C LEU A 208 -17.44 -15.34 7.75
N ASP A 209 -17.04 -14.85 6.59
CA ASP A 209 -15.99 -13.83 6.46
C ASP A 209 -16.59 -12.45 6.75
N PHE A 210 -16.05 -11.73 7.74
CA PHE A 210 -16.59 -10.43 8.16
C PHE A 210 -16.64 -9.41 7.01
N HIS A 211 -15.60 -9.33 6.19
CA HIS A 211 -15.54 -8.38 5.07
C HIS A 211 -16.58 -8.70 4.00
N SER A 212 -16.76 -9.98 3.68
CA SER A 212 -17.73 -10.44 2.70
C SER A 212 -19.16 -10.28 3.24
N TYR A 213 -19.38 -10.54 4.52
CA TYR A 213 -20.66 -10.32 5.19
C TYR A 213 -21.04 -8.83 5.20
N THR A 214 -20.15 -7.97 5.65
CA THR A 214 -20.39 -6.51 5.62
C THR A 214 -20.57 -5.98 4.20
N GLY A 215 -19.80 -6.49 3.23
CA GLY A 215 -19.98 -6.17 1.81
C GLY A 215 -21.36 -6.54 1.28
N SER A 216 -21.85 -7.75 1.61
CA SER A 216 -23.20 -8.19 1.21
C SER A 216 -24.30 -7.26 1.75
N LEU A 217 -24.17 -6.82 3.01
CA LEU A 217 -25.09 -5.85 3.61
C LEU A 217 -25.03 -4.48 2.95
N LEU A 218 -23.83 -4.00 2.60
CA LEU A 218 -23.64 -2.71 1.95
C LEU A 218 -24.24 -2.67 0.54
N ILE A 219 -24.12 -3.77 -0.19
CA ILE A 219 -24.68 -3.91 -1.55
C ILE A 219 -26.17 -4.26 -1.50
N GLY A 220 -26.66 -4.78 -0.37
CA GLY A 220 -28.05 -5.23 -0.24
C GLY A 220 -28.32 -6.55 -0.97
N THR A 221 -27.33 -7.46 -0.98
CA THR A 221 -27.43 -8.80 -1.57
C THR A 221 -27.17 -9.87 -0.53
N ASP A 222 -27.53 -11.13 -0.82
CA ASP A 222 -27.22 -12.24 0.07
C ASP A 222 -25.71 -12.58 0.06
N TYR A 223 -25.25 -13.19 1.16
CA TYR A 223 -23.83 -13.48 1.37
C TYR A 223 -23.23 -14.38 0.27
N GLU A 224 -23.96 -15.42 -0.14
CA GLU A 224 -23.46 -16.37 -1.14
C GLU A 224 -23.33 -15.73 -2.52
N HIS A 225 -24.32 -14.92 -2.91
CA HIS A 225 -24.27 -14.15 -4.14
C HIS A 225 -23.14 -13.12 -4.11
N PHE A 226 -22.95 -12.40 -2.99
CA PHE A 226 -21.82 -11.48 -2.83
C PHE A 226 -20.47 -12.19 -2.99
N CYS A 227 -20.29 -13.37 -2.39
CA CYS A 227 -19.06 -14.14 -2.53
C CYS A 227 -18.80 -14.52 -3.99
N LYS A 228 -19.82 -14.97 -4.73
CA LYS A 228 -19.70 -15.28 -6.17
C LYS A 228 -19.33 -14.06 -7.01
N LEU A 229 -19.95 -12.90 -6.73
CA LEU A 229 -19.61 -11.64 -7.40
C LEU A 229 -18.16 -11.25 -7.13
N LYS A 230 -17.73 -11.33 -5.87
CA LYS A 230 -16.35 -11.02 -5.46
C LYS A 230 -15.36 -11.89 -6.24
N ASP A 231 -15.63 -13.18 -6.37
CA ASP A 231 -14.74 -14.11 -7.08
C ASP A 231 -14.73 -13.89 -8.59
N SER A 232 -15.82 -13.37 -9.17
CA SER A 232 -15.89 -13.01 -10.60
C SER A 232 -15.17 -11.71 -10.96
N ASP A 233 -15.00 -10.78 -10.02
CA ASP A 233 -14.25 -9.53 -10.24
C ASP A 233 -12.72 -9.73 -10.21
N PHE A 234 -12.25 -10.92 -9.80
CA PHE A 234 -10.82 -11.29 -9.72
C PHE A 234 -10.38 -12.32 -10.79
N ASN A 235 -11.24 -12.67 -11.75
CA ASN A 235 -10.90 -13.46 -12.95
C ASN A 235 -10.99 -12.58 -14.21
#